data_AF-M0QQQ5-F1
#
_entry.id   AF-M0QQQ5-F1
#
_cell.length_a   1.000
_cell.length_b   1.000
_cell.length_c   1.000
_cell.angle_alpha   90.00
_cell.angle_beta   90.00
_cell.angle_gamma   90.00
#
_symmetry.space_group_name_H-M   'P 1'
#
loop_
_entity.id
_entity.type
_entity.pdbx_description
1 polymer ?
#
loop_
_entity_poly.entity_id
_entity_poly.type
_entity_poly.pdbx_seq_one_letter_code
_entity_poly.pdbx_strand_id
1 'polypeptide(L)'
;MANTSNIGLIAVAVSGAVEEFAKVSPLVRKQLDKLAKEGADYAQSIAPVGTKRHTLKSGYVDEPGDYRDSIYGTTVFVGGRWRGRVGARDYKAHWIEYGTVHMPKRAVMRRTAEHLGGSD
;
A
#
# COMPACT_ATOMS: atom_id res chain seq x y z
N MET A 1 -7.99 -4.57 -56.92
CA MET A 1 -6.78 -4.46 -56.08
C MET A 1 -7.23 -3.94 -54.72
N ALA A 2 -7.05 -4.72 -53.66
CA ALA A 2 -7.71 -4.53 -52.37
C ALA A 2 -6.90 -3.59 -51.44
N ASN A 3 -7.55 -2.49 -51.10
CA ASN A 3 -7.54 -1.67 -49.89
C ASN A 3 -6.36 -1.82 -48.89
N THR A 4 -5.40 -0.90 -48.98
CA THR A 4 -4.45 -0.52 -47.91
C THR A 4 -5.09 0.55 -47.01
N SER A 5 -5.87 0.14 -46.02
CA SER A 5 -6.41 1.06 -45.01
C SER A 5 -7.09 0.29 -43.89
N ASN A 6 -6.33 -0.25 -42.93
CA ASN A 6 -6.90 -0.65 -41.62
C ASN A 6 -5.90 -0.97 -40.50
N ILE A 7 -4.58 -0.90 -40.73
CA ILE A 7 -3.59 -1.31 -39.69
C ILE A 7 -3.32 -0.18 -38.68
N GLY A 8 -3.58 1.09 -39.03
CA GLY A 8 -3.28 2.24 -38.17
C GLY A 8 -4.27 2.57 -37.06
N LEU A 9 -5.48 1.98 -37.05
CA LEU A 9 -6.56 2.39 -36.13
C LEU A 9 -6.67 1.50 -34.87
N ILE A 10 -6.08 0.31 -34.89
CA ILE A 10 -6.23 -0.67 -33.79
C ILE A 10 -5.29 -0.35 -32.60
N ALA A 11 -4.18 0.35 -32.82
CA ALA A 11 -3.20 0.62 -31.76
C ALA A 11 -3.65 1.69 -30.73
N VAL A 12 -4.58 2.59 -31.08
CA VAL A 12 -4.95 3.73 -30.23
C VAL A 12 -6.17 3.43 -29.33
N ALA A 13 -7.08 2.55 -29.76
CA ALA A 13 -8.22 2.15 -28.94
C ALA A 13 -7.84 1.18 -27.80
N VAL A 14 -6.72 0.46 -27.93
CA VAL A 14 -6.27 -0.53 -26.96
C VAL A 14 -5.71 0.12 -25.69
N SER A 15 -5.02 1.27 -25.77
CA SER A 15 -4.46 1.89 -24.56
C SER A 15 -5.55 2.40 -23.61
N GLY A 16 -6.58 3.08 -24.14
CA GLY A 16 -7.68 3.61 -23.33
C GLY A 16 -8.60 2.52 -22.77
N ALA A 17 -8.88 1.47 -23.56
CA ALA A 17 -9.69 0.34 -23.11
C ALA A 17 -8.96 -0.49 -22.03
N VAL A 18 -7.64 -0.67 -22.15
CA VAL A 18 -6.83 -1.35 -21.12
C VAL A 18 -6.76 -0.52 -19.84
N GLU A 19 -6.70 0.81 -19.94
CA GLU A 19 -6.66 1.70 -18.78
C GLU A 19 -8.02 1.75 -18.04
N GLU A 20 -9.13 1.86 -18.77
CA GLU A 20 -10.48 1.74 -18.19
C GLU A 20 -10.76 0.34 -17.63
N PHE A 21 -10.31 -0.72 -18.31
CA PHE A 21 -10.41 -2.08 -17.77
C PHE A 21 -9.58 -2.21 -16.49
N ALA A 22 -8.35 -1.68 -16.45
CA ALA A 22 -7.50 -1.75 -15.27
C ALA A 22 -8.09 -1.00 -14.06
N LYS A 23 -8.83 0.07 -14.30
CA LYS A 23 -9.50 0.86 -13.26
C LYS A 23 -10.52 0.05 -12.46
N VAL A 24 -11.33 -0.78 -13.12
CA VAL A 24 -12.45 -1.52 -12.50
C VAL A 24 -12.29 -3.04 -12.48
N SER A 25 -11.24 -3.58 -13.09
CA SER A 25 -11.06 -5.03 -13.22
C SER A 25 -10.90 -5.75 -11.87
N PRO A 26 -11.69 -6.80 -11.60
CA PRO A 26 -11.51 -7.66 -10.43
C PRO A 26 -10.14 -8.34 -10.38
N LEU A 27 -9.51 -8.59 -11.54
CA LEU A 27 -8.18 -9.19 -11.62
C LEU A 27 -7.11 -8.21 -11.14
N VAL A 28 -7.20 -6.94 -11.57
CA VAL A 28 -6.31 -5.88 -11.09
C VAL A 28 -6.49 -5.67 -9.59
N ARG A 29 -7.73 -5.65 -9.09
CA ARG A 29 -8.01 -5.60 -7.66
C ARG A 29 -7.35 -6.76 -6.91
N LYS A 30 -7.52 -8.00 -7.37
CA LYS A 30 -6.93 -9.18 -6.72
C LYS A 30 -5.39 -9.12 -6.68
N GLN A 31 -4.77 -8.66 -7.77
CA GLN A 31 -3.32 -8.51 -7.83
C GLN A 31 -2.82 -7.40 -6.89
N LEU A 32 -3.51 -6.26 -6.85
CA LEU A 32 -3.20 -5.18 -5.91
C LEU A 32 -3.37 -5.60 -4.45
N ASP A 33 -4.35 -6.46 -4.15
CA ASP A 33 -4.55 -7.02 -2.81
C ASP A 33 -3.39 -7.91 -2.39
N LYS A 34 -2.91 -8.75 -3.32
CA LYS A 34 -1.71 -9.57 -3.09
C LYS A 34 -0.48 -8.70 -2.83
N LEU A 35 -0.24 -7.70 -3.68
CA LEU A 35 0.89 -6.77 -3.51
C LEU A 35 0.79 -5.96 -2.22
N ALA A 36 -0.41 -5.53 -1.83
CA ALA A 36 -0.61 -4.82 -0.57
C ALA A 36 -0.32 -5.71 0.64
N LYS A 37 -0.68 -7.00 0.59
CA LYS A 37 -0.38 -7.98 1.63
C LYS A 37 1.13 -8.27 1.72
N GLU A 38 1.79 -8.46 0.58
CA GLU A 38 3.26 -8.60 0.53
C GLU A 38 3.95 -7.35 1.10
N GLY A 39 3.43 -6.16 0.79
CA GLY A 39 3.85 -4.90 1.40
C GLY A 39 3.69 -4.86 2.92
N ALA A 40 2.56 -5.35 3.43
CA ALA A 40 2.32 -5.46 4.85
C ALA A 40 3.29 -6.44 5.53
N ASP A 41 3.57 -7.59 4.92
CA ASP A 41 4.54 -8.56 5.43
C ASP A 41 5.95 -7.95 5.51
N TYR A 42 6.37 -7.20 4.47
CA TYR A 42 7.62 -6.47 4.50
C TYR A 42 7.64 -5.40 5.60
N ALA A 43 6.59 -4.59 5.70
CA ALA A 43 6.47 -3.56 6.72
C ALA A 43 6.53 -4.15 8.14
N GLN A 44 5.87 -5.28 8.37
CA GLN A 44 5.94 -6.03 9.64
C GLN A 44 7.36 -6.51 9.94
N SER A 45 8.12 -6.95 8.92
CA SER A 45 9.50 -7.43 9.11
C SER A 45 10.48 -6.35 9.55
N ILE A 46 10.22 -5.09 9.20
CA ILE A 46 11.09 -3.95 9.54
C ILE A 46 10.56 -3.09 10.69
N ALA A 47 9.32 -3.35 11.14
CA ALA A 47 8.68 -2.57 12.18
C ALA A 47 9.40 -2.77 13.52
N PRO A 48 9.63 -1.68 14.29
CA PRO A 48 10.24 -1.80 15.60
C PRO A 48 9.31 -2.55 16.56
N VAL A 49 9.86 -3.52 17.27
CA VAL A 49 9.19 -4.19 18.39
C VAL A 49 9.82 -3.66 19.67
N GLY A 50 9.02 -2.97 20.49
CA GLY A 50 9.46 -2.52 21.80
C GLY A 50 9.87 -3.70 22.69
N THR A 51 10.50 -3.43 23.84
CA THR A 51 10.90 -4.50 24.78
C THR A 51 10.13 -4.45 26.10
N LYS A 52 9.32 -3.42 26.30
CA LYS A 52 8.62 -3.17 27.55
C LYS A 52 7.15 -2.90 27.25
N ARG A 53 6.30 -3.54 28.04
CA ARG A 53 4.89 -3.18 28.15
C ARG A 53 4.78 -1.77 28.72
N HIS A 54 3.89 -0.98 28.15
CA HIS A 54 3.59 0.37 28.61
C HIS A 54 2.11 0.49 28.95
N THR A 55 1.78 1.08 30.09
CA THR A 55 0.38 1.30 30.48
C THR A 55 0.10 2.80 30.45
N LEU A 56 -0.82 3.21 29.58
CA LEU A 56 -1.29 4.59 29.52
C LEU A 56 -2.07 4.95 30.78
N LYS A 57 -2.14 6.25 31.09
CA LYS A 57 -2.96 6.76 32.21
C LYS A 57 -4.45 6.40 32.08
N SER A 58 -4.93 6.14 30.86
CA SER A 58 -6.28 5.67 30.58
C SER A 58 -6.53 4.20 30.97
N GLY A 59 -5.51 3.48 31.42
CA GLY A 59 -5.57 2.04 31.70
C GLY A 59 -5.35 1.16 30.47
N TYR A 60 -5.20 1.75 29.27
CA TYR A 60 -4.85 0.99 28.07
C TYR A 60 -3.43 0.44 28.19
N VAL A 61 -3.30 -0.86 27.88
CA VAL A 61 -2.04 -1.58 27.91
C VAL A 61 -1.53 -1.70 26.48
N ASP A 62 -0.32 -1.20 26.27
CA ASP A 62 0.47 -1.31 25.05
C ASP A 62 1.47 -2.46 25.23
N GLU A 63 1.26 -3.53 24.48
CA GLU A 63 2.15 -4.69 24.48
C GLU A 63 3.24 -4.55 23.40
N PRO A 64 4.46 -5.05 23.68
CA PRO A 64 5.52 -5.15 22.68
C PRO A 64 5.07 -5.81 21.37
N GLY A 65 5.06 -5.03 20.28
CA GLY A 65 4.72 -5.54 18.95
C GLY A 65 3.35 -5.12 18.43
N ASP A 66 2.49 -4.49 19.25
CA ASP A 66 1.15 -4.03 18.85
C ASP A 66 1.17 -3.22 17.54
N TYR A 67 2.15 -2.32 17.38
CA TYR A 67 2.30 -1.56 16.14
C TYR A 67 2.53 -2.48 14.93
N ARG A 68 3.53 -3.38 15.01
CA ARG A 68 3.86 -4.35 13.95
C ARG A 68 2.61 -5.17 13.58
N ASP A 69 1.98 -5.74 14.58
CA ASP A 69 0.85 -6.66 14.39
C ASP A 69 -0.41 -5.95 13.90
N SER A 70 -0.48 -4.62 14.06
CA SER A 70 -1.55 -3.78 13.51
C SER A 70 -1.39 -3.43 12.02
N ILE A 71 -0.24 -3.71 11.41
CA ILE A 71 0.02 -3.40 10.00
C ILE A 71 -0.77 -4.34 9.10
N TYR A 72 -1.46 -3.78 8.11
CA TYR A 72 -2.32 -4.51 7.19
C TYR A 72 -2.14 -4.03 5.74
N GLY A 73 -2.38 -4.95 4.81
CA GLY A 73 -2.48 -4.69 3.38
C GLY A 73 -3.92 -4.81 2.93
N THR A 74 -4.41 -3.86 2.15
CA THR A 74 -5.76 -3.89 1.56
C THR A 74 -5.81 -3.16 0.23
N THR A 75 -6.89 -3.35 -0.53
CA THR A 75 -7.20 -2.52 -1.70
C THR A 75 -8.27 -1.50 -1.40
N VAL A 76 -8.07 -0.28 -1.90
CA VAL A 76 -9.06 0.80 -1.83
C VAL A 76 -9.37 1.30 -3.24
N PHE A 77 -10.61 1.73 -3.47
CA PHE A 77 -11.01 2.35 -4.72
C PHE A 77 -11.00 3.87 -4.56
N VAL A 78 -10.07 4.56 -5.24
CA VAL A 78 -9.83 6.00 -5.06
C VAL A 78 -9.63 6.67 -6.41
N GLY A 79 -10.47 7.67 -6.72
CA GLY A 79 -10.37 8.43 -7.97
C GLY A 79 -10.62 7.57 -9.21
N GLY A 80 -11.61 6.67 -9.13
CA GLY A 80 -11.97 5.80 -10.25
C GLY A 80 -10.99 4.66 -10.53
N ARG A 81 -10.04 4.36 -9.64
CA ARG A 81 -9.08 3.26 -9.80
C ARG A 81 -8.85 2.49 -8.50
N TRP A 82 -8.61 1.19 -8.61
CA TRP A 82 -8.09 0.40 -7.50
C TRP A 82 -6.64 0.80 -7.17
N ARG A 83 -6.33 0.86 -5.87
CA ARG A 83 -4.97 1.05 -5.34
C ARG A 83 -4.71 0.05 -4.23
N GLY A 84 -3.51 -0.54 -4.22
CA GLY A 84 -3.01 -1.24 -3.04
C GLY A 84 -2.64 -0.22 -1.95
N ARG A 85 -2.95 -0.52 -0.70
CA ARG A 85 -2.65 0.30 0.46
C ARG A 85 -2.07 -0.57 1.57
N VAL A 86 -0.93 -0.15 2.09
CA VAL A 86 -0.42 -0.62 3.38
C VAL A 86 -0.78 0.43 4.43
N GLY A 87 -1.25 0.00 5.59
CA GLY A 87 -1.61 0.89 6.69
C GLY A 87 -1.46 0.20 8.03
N ALA A 88 -1.67 0.94 9.11
CA ALA A 88 -1.65 0.42 10.48
C ALA A 88 -2.92 0.86 11.22
N ARG A 89 -3.40 0.01 12.13
CA ARG A 89 -4.59 0.31 12.97
C ARG A 89 -4.24 0.87 14.34
N ASP A 90 -2.99 0.66 14.78
CA ASP A 90 -2.52 1.16 16.07
C ASP A 90 -2.35 2.69 16.01
N TYR A 91 -2.82 3.38 17.05
CA TYR A 91 -2.77 4.85 17.11
C TYR A 91 -1.33 5.39 17.13
N LYS A 92 -0.36 4.62 17.63
CA LYS A 92 1.08 4.96 17.66
C LYS A 92 1.68 5.00 16.27
N ALA A 93 1.04 4.37 15.26
CA ALA A 93 1.47 4.48 13.88
C ALA A 93 1.63 5.94 13.45
N HIS A 94 0.69 6.80 13.84
CA HIS A 94 0.79 8.23 13.58
C HIS A 94 2.02 8.86 14.24
N TRP A 95 2.33 8.47 15.47
CA TRP A 95 3.45 9.01 16.24
C TRP A 95 4.81 8.52 15.69
N ILE A 96 4.88 7.26 15.28
CA ILE A 96 6.07 6.64 14.68
C ILE A 96 6.38 7.29 13.33
N GLU A 97 5.38 7.46 12.47
CA GLU A 97 5.59 8.07 11.15
C GLU A 97 5.83 9.59 11.28
N TYR A 98 5.10 10.30 12.16
CA TYR A 98 5.35 11.72 12.40
C TYR A 98 6.75 11.97 13.00
N GLY A 99 7.17 11.15 13.97
CA GLY A 99 8.49 11.25 14.58
C GLY A 99 9.64 10.92 13.62
N THR A 100 9.36 10.30 12.47
CA THR A 100 10.35 9.92 11.46
C THR A 100 10.34 10.81 10.21
N VAL A 101 9.58 11.91 10.21
CA VAL A 101 9.57 12.94 9.15
C VAL A 101 10.99 13.42 8.78
N HIS A 102 11.84 13.66 9.77
CA HIS A 102 13.25 14.07 9.57
C HIS A 102 14.23 12.88 9.59
N MET A 103 13.75 11.65 9.74
CA MET A 103 14.54 10.42 9.77
C MET A 103 13.94 9.37 8.83
N PRO A 104 13.93 9.59 7.51
CA PRO A 104 13.22 8.75 6.55
C PRO A 104 13.68 7.28 6.56
N LYS A 105 14.93 7.01 6.95
CA LYS A 105 15.46 5.65 7.14
C LYS A 105 14.78 4.86 8.27
N ARG A 106 14.00 5.52 9.12
CA ARG A 106 13.25 4.92 10.23
C ARG A 106 11.73 4.89 9.98
N ALA A 107 11.24 5.60 8.96
CA ALA A 107 9.83 5.60 8.57
C ALA A 107 9.48 4.26 7.91
N VAL A 108 8.66 3.46 8.58
CA VAL A 108 8.35 2.08 8.15
C VAL A 108 7.48 2.11 6.91
N MET A 109 6.45 2.94 6.89
CA MET A 109 5.53 3.05 5.76
C MET A 109 6.24 3.59 4.51
N ARG A 110 7.04 4.64 4.66
CA ARG A 110 7.85 5.17 3.57
C ARG A 110 8.81 4.13 2.98
N ARG A 111 9.54 3.39 3.83
CA ARG A 111 10.45 2.32 3.36
C ARG A 111 9.71 1.19 2.66
N THR A 112 8.47 0.93 3.07
CA THR A 112 7.59 -0.05 2.43
C THR A 112 7.11 0.45 1.08
N ALA A 113 6.74 1.73 0.98
CA ALA A 113 6.42 2.36 -0.30
C ALA A 113 7.62 2.29 -1.26
N GLU A 114 8.82 2.65 -0.80
CA GLU A 114 10.07 2.52 -1.57
C GLU A 114 10.33 1.07 -2.03
N HIS A 115 10.09 0.07 -1.16
CA HIS A 115 10.25 -1.35 -1.50
C HIS A 115 9.30 -1.82 -2.61
N LEU A 116 8.06 -1.31 -2.62
CA LEU A 116 7.05 -1.67 -3.61
C LEU A 116 7.09 -0.79 -4.88
N GLY A 117 7.99 0.20 -4.94
CA GLY A 117 8.00 1.21 -6.00
C GLY A 117 6.80 2.18 -5.96
N GLY A 118 6.14 2.29 -4.80
CA GLY A 118 5.04 3.23 -4.54
C GLY A 118 5.52 4.55 -3.92
N SER A 119 4.58 5.48 -3.76
CA SER A 119 4.76 6.74 -3.03
C SER A 119 3.92 6.74 -1.76
N ASP A 120 4.49 7.21 -0.65
CA ASP A 120 3.82 7.49 0.63
C ASP A 120 3.07 8.82 0.59
#